data_AF-A0ABD6A3H6-F1
#
_entry.id   AF-A0ABD6A3H6-F1
#
_cell.length_a   1.000
_cell.length_b   1.000
_cell.length_c   1.000
_cell.angle_alpha   90.00
_cell.angle_beta   90.00
_cell.angle_gamma   90.00
#
_symmetry.space_group_name_H-M   'P 1'
#
loop_
_entity.id
_entity.type
_entity.pdbx_description
1 polymer ?
#
loop_
_entity_poly.entity_id
_entity_poly.type
_entity_poly.pdbx_seq_one_letter_code
_entity_poly.pdbx_strand_id
1 'polypeptide(L)'
;MDAAPEQCGLSVGSLSERILPVVPAVVIYAASTESFSLGAMFTLFKTRLHPWLGDARSVAEQCILDPACREDPESAACDACIHVNLTSCEAMNRHLDRRLLTGSRDTVGFYDDEIDDNVPQRSNAVEQAIQEAEAGNTAD
;
A
#
# COMPACT_ATOMS: atom_id res chain seq x y z
N MET A 1 -0.50 8.16 7.48
CA MET A 1 -0.80 7.60 6.13
C MET A 1 -0.86 8.74 5.09
N ASP A 2 0.27 9.40 4.82
CA ASP A 2 0.31 10.55 3.89
C ASP A 2 0.83 10.19 2.47
N ALA A 3 1.32 8.95 2.28
CA ALA A 3 1.93 8.51 1.03
C ALA A 3 0.96 8.47 -0.18
N ALA A 4 -0.31 8.12 0.02
CA ALA A 4 -1.29 8.11 -1.07
C ALA A 4 -1.66 9.51 -1.57
N PRO A 5 -2.00 10.46 -0.68
CA PRO A 5 -2.23 11.87 -1.03
C PRO A 5 -1.14 12.52 -1.87
N GLU A 6 0.12 12.34 -1.49
CA GLU A 6 1.26 12.98 -2.15
C GLU A 6 1.42 12.52 -3.60
N GLN A 7 1.02 11.29 -3.90
CA GLN A 7 1.17 10.69 -5.22
C GLN A 7 -0.01 10.99 -6.17
N CYS A 8 -1.21 11.27 -5.65
CA CYS A 8 -2.40 11.58 -6.46
C CYS A 8 -2.92 13.02 -6.34
N GLY A 9 -2.39 13.82 -5.41
CA GLY A 9 -2.85 15.19 -5.15
C GLY A 9 -4.23 15.27 -4.48
N LEU A 10 -4.76 14.17 -3.93
CA LEU A 10 -6.00 14.12 -3.16
C LEU A 10 -5.69 14.19 -1.67
N SER A 11 -6.55 14.81 -0.86
CA SER A 11 -6.36 14.77 0.60
C SER A 11 -6.69 13.40 1.18
N VAL A 12 -6.04 12.99 2.28
CA VAL A 12 -6.31 11.70 2.98
C VAL A 12 -7.80 11.53 3.26
N GLY A 13 -8.47 12.62 3.67
CA GLY A 13 -9.91 12.62 3.97
C GLY A 13 -10.84 12.54 2.76
N SER A 14 -10.30 12.62 1.54
CA SER A 14 -11.06 12.42 0.29
C SER A 14 -11.00 10.96 -0.20
N LEU A 15 -10.22 10.12 0.46
CA LEU A 15 -10.08 8.69 0.17
C LEU A 15 -10.84 7.88 1.22
N SER A 16 -11.39 6.77 0.78
CA SER A 16 -12.05 5.78 1.62
C SER A 16 -11.65 4.38 1.16
N GLU A 17 -11.70 3.44 2.09
CA GLU A 17 -11.37 2.05 1.82
C GLU A 17 -12.56 1.13 2.10
N ARG A 18 -12.57 -0.02 1.45
CA ARG A 18 -13.48 -1.11 1.79
C ARG A 18 -12.77 -2.45 1.69
N ILE A 19 -12.92 -3.25 2.74
CA ILE A 19 -12.38 -4.60 2.81
C ILE A 19 -13.46 -5.57 2.31
N LEU A 20 -13.07 -6.50 1.45
CA LEU A 20 -13.91 -7.57 0.92
C LEU A 20 -13.36 -8.93 1.40
N PRO A 21 -13.73 -9.38 2.61
CA PRO A 21 -13.11 -10.56 3.25
C PRO A 21 -13.35 -11.87 2.50
N VAL A 22 -14.44 -11.95 1.74
CA VAL A 22 -14.83 -13.17 0.98
C VAL A 22 -13.94 -13.37 -0.26
N VAL A 23 -13.41 -12.29 -0.84
CA VAL A 23 -12.60 -12.29 -2.08
C VAL A 23 -11.12 -11.96 -1.78
N PRO A 24 -10.72 -12.02 -0.51
CA PRO A 24 -9.59 -11.25 0.09
C PRO A 24 -9.10 -10.05 -0.73
N ALA A 25 -9.94 -9.04 -0.89
CA ALA A 25 -9.60 -7.84 -1.66
C ALA A 25 -9.80 -6.56 -0.84
N VAL A 26 -9.00 -5.54 -1.13
CA VAL A 26 -9.15 -4.19 -0.59
C VAL A 26 -9.44 -3.24 -1.75
N VAL A 27 -10.44 -2.38 -1.57
CA VAL A 27 -10.82 -1.35 -2.53
C VAL A 27 -10.49 0.01 -1.94
N ILE A 28 -9.68 0.80 -2.62
CA ILE A 28 -9.40 2.19 -2.28
C ILE A 28 -10.11 3.06 -3.32
N TYR A 29 -10.96 3.97 -2.87
CA TYR A 29 -11.76 4.82 -3.74
C TYR A 29 -11.79 6.26 -3.24
N ALA A 30 -12.02 7.20 -4.17
CA ALA A 30 -12.28 8.58 -3.81
C ALA A 30 -13.74 8.71 -3.32
N ALA A 31 -13.93 9.23 -2.11
CA ALA A 31 -15.24 9.49 -1.54
C ALA A 31 -15.93 10.71 -2.18
N SER A 32 -15.16 11.59 -2.82
CA SER A 32 -15.68 12.72 -3.59
C SER A 32 -16.15 12.27 -4.98
N THR A 33 -17.31 12.79 -5.40
CA THR A 33 -17.90 12.55 -6.73
C THR A 33 -17.37 13.52 -7.80
N GLU A 34 -16.36 14.33 -7.48
CA GLU A 34 -15.77 15.25 -8.46
C GLU A 34 -14.97 14.50 -9.52
N SER A 35 -15.12 14.91 -10.79
CA SER A 35 -14.44 14.28 -11.93
C SER A 35 -12.91 14.29 -11.81
N PHE A 36 -12.36 15.27 -11.08
CA PHE A 36 -10.94 15.38 -10.78
C PHE A 36 -10.42 14.15 -10.01
N SER A 37 -11.20 13.67 -9.03
CA SER A 37 -10.80 12.56 -8.17
C SER A 37 -10.65 11.23 -8.93
N LEU A 38 -11.48 11.01 -9.96
CA LEU A 38 -11.38 9.80 -10.79
C LEU A 38 -10.12 9.83 -11.67
N GLY A 39 -9.81 10.97 -12.29
CA GLY A 39 -8.60 11.13 -13.12
C GLY A 39 -7.31 11.00 -12.31
N ALA A 40 -7.30 11.53 -11.08
CA ALA A 40 -6.19 11.40 -10.15
C ALA A 40 -5.95 9.93 -9.74
N MET A 41 -7.00 9.19 -9.36
CA MET A 41 -6.89 7.77 -9.01
C MET A 41 -6.47 6.90 -10.20
N PHE A 42 -7.00 7.18 -11.39
CA PHE A 42 -6.59 6.48 -12.61
C PHE A 42 -5.12 6.71 -12.93
N THR A 43 -4.65 7.95 -12.80
CA THR A 43 -3.24 8.30 -13.01
C THR A 43 -2.35 7.61 -11.98
N LEU A 44 -2.71 7.65 -10.70
CA LEU A 44 -1.97 6.96 -9.64
C LEU A 44 -1.82 5.47 -9.94
N PHE A 45 -2.91 4.81 -10.33
CA PHE A 45 -2.87 3.40 -10.69
C PHE A 45 -1.96 3.11 -11.90
N LYS A 46 -2.01 3.96 -12.93
CA LYS A 46 -1.27 3.74 -14.18
C LYS A 46 0.21 4.08 -14.09
N THR A 47 0.60 5.11 -13.34
CA THR A 47 1.95 5.68 -13.43
C THR A 47 2.70 5.72 -12.11
N ARG A 48 1.99 5.65 -10.97
CA ARG A 48 2.58 5.84 -9.64
C ARG A 48 2.34 4.68 -8.67
N LEU A 49 1.72 3.59 -9.10
CA LEU A 49 1.36 2.48 -8.20
C LEU A 49 2.59 1.90 -7.47
N HIS A 50 3.66 1.59 -8.19
CA HIS A 50 4.88 1.03 -7.57
C HIS A 50 5.59 2.02 -6.63
N PRO A 51 5.88 3.27 -7.04
CA PRO A 51 6.41 4.28 -6.12
C PRO A 51 5.54 4.46 -4.88
N TRP A 52 4.22 4.56 -5.06
CA TRP A 52 3.29 4.73 -3.96
C TRP A 52 3.31 3.55 -2.98
N LEU A 53 3.36 2.31 -3.47
CA LEU A 53 3.51 1.12 -2.62
C LEU A 53 4.86 1.10 -1.90
N GLY A 54 5.93 1.55 -2.55
CA GLY A 54 7.25 1.70 -1.93
C GLY A 54 7.24 2.71 -0.78
N ASP A 55 6.62 3.88 -0.99
CA ASP A 55 6.47 4.90 0.05
C ASP A 55 5.62 4.38 1.21
N ALA A 56 4.51 3.70 0.90
CA ALA A 56 3.65 3.09 1.91
C ALA A 56 4.39 2.02 2.73
N ARG A 57 5.23 1.20 2.08
CA ARG A 57 6.11 0.23 2.74
C ARG A 57 7.10 0.93 3.66
N SER A 58 7.78 1.98 3.18
CA SER A 58 8.75 2.74 3.98
C SER A 58 8.13 3.31 5.26
N VAL A 59 6.92 3.88 5.16
CA VAL A 59 6.15 4.35 6.34
C VAL A 59 5.79 3.20 7.28
N ALA A 60 5.46 2.03 6.75
CA ALA A 60 5.16 0.86 7.55
C ALA A 60 6.41 0.26 8.23
N GLU A 61 7.61 0.43 7.66
CA GLU A 61 8.88 -0.04 8.23
C GLU A 61 9.40 0.88 9.33
N GLN A 62 9.20 2.19 9.19
CA GLN A 62 9.80 3.18 10.07
C GLN A 62 8.75 3.87 10.94
N CYS A 63 8.70 3.52 12.24
CA CYS A 63 7.87 4.21 13.21
C CYS A 63 8.74 4.97 14.21
N ILE A 64 8.45 6.25 14.44
CA ILE A 64 9.17 7.07 15.42
C ILE A 64 8.98 6.57 16.87
N LEU A 65 7.93 5.79 17.12
CA LEU A 65 7.61 5.21 18.43
C LEU A 65 8.22 3.82 18.63
N ASP A 66 9.10 3.36 17.74
CA ASP A 66 9.84 2.13 17.95
C ASP A 66 10.89 2.25 19.06
N PRO A 67 11.13 1.18 19.85
CA PRO A 67 10.59 -0.17 19.71
C PRO A 67 9.20 -0.38 20.34
N ALA A 68 8.70 0.56 21.14
CA ALA A 68 7.47 0.39 21.91
C ALA A 68 6.25 0.07 21.03
N CYS A 69 6.10 0.75 19.89
CA CYS A 69 5.03 0.46 18.94
C CYS A 69 5.16 -0.96 18.35
N ARG A 70 6.37 -1.38 17.96
CA ARG A 70 6.58 -2.70 17.34
C ARG A 70 6.44 -3.87 18.32
N GLU A 71 6.82 -3.66 19.57
CA GLU A 71 6.80 -4.68 20.63
C GLU A 71 5.47 -4.76 21.38
N ASP A 72 4.49 -3.91 21.03
CA ASP A 72 3.15 -3.97 21.60
C ASP A 72 2.50 -5.34 21.30
N PRO A 73 2.07 -6.09 22.34
CA PRO A 73 1.46 -7.40 22.16
C PRO A 73 0.07 -7.34 21.50
N GLU A 74 -0.65 -6.22 21.58
CA GLU A 74 -1.98 -6.07 21.00
C GLU A 74 -1.94 -5.71 19.51
N SER A 75 -1.11 -4.73 19.13
CA SER A 75 -0.97 -4.31 17.73
C SER A 75 0.28 -3.50 17.48
N ALA A 76 1.04 -3.81 16.42
CA ALA A 76 2.12 -2.93 15.97
C ALA A 76 1.62 -1.82 15.03
N ALA A 77 0.73 -0.97 15.54
CA ALA A 77 0.13 0.14 14.83
C ALA A 77 -0.08 1.33 15.78
N CYS A 78 0.14 2.55 15.29
CA CYS A 78 -0.13 3.76 16.04
C CYS A 78 -0.42 4.96 15.11
N ASP A 79 -0.76 6.10 15.71
CA ASP A 79 -1.02 7.37 15.02
C ASP A 79 0.18 7.87 14.21
N ALA A 80 1.40 7.53 14.65
CA ALA A 80 2.63 7.95 14.00
C ALA A 80 3.07 7.07 12.82
N CYS A 81 2.36 5.97 12.52
CA CYS A 81 2.71 5.09 11.38
C CYS A 81 1.50 4.81 10.48
N ILE A 82 0.73 3.76 10.79
CA ILE A 82 -0.26 3.17 9.88
C ILE A 82 -1.71 3.44 10.25
N HIS A 83 -1.99 4.11 11.38
CA HIS A 83 -3.35 4.57 11.63
C HIS A 83 -3.80 5.55 10.55
N VAL A 84 -5.08 5.43 10.20
CA VAL A 84 -5.77 6.28 9.24
C VAL A 84 -6.85 7.07 9.96
N ASN A 85 -7.39 8.10 9.31
CA ASN A 85 -8.46 8.90 9.89
C ASN A 85 -9.68 8.01 10.23
N LEU A 86 -10.21 8.16 11.44
CA LEU A 86 -11.33 7.37 11.96
C LEU A 86 -12.60 7.52 11.11
N THR A 87 -12.75 8.61 10.35
CA THR A 87 -13.88 8.79 9.43
C THR A 87 -13.75 7.95 8.15
N SER A 88 -12.55 7.46 7.84
CA SER A 88 -12.26 6.65 6.65
C SER A 88 -12.15 5.16 6.95
N CYS A 89 -12.05 4.73 8.22
CA CYS A 89 -11.87 3.34 8.63
C CYS A 89 -13.05 2.81 9.44
N GLU A 90 -13.82 1.89 8.86
CA GLU A 90 -14.98 1.26 9.52
C GLU A 90 -14.61 0.49 10.80
N ALA A 91 -13.39 -0.07 10.86
CA ALA A 91 -12.91 -0.87 11.98
C ALA A 91 -12.18 -0.06 13.07
N MET A 92 -12.11 1.27 12.95
CA MET A 92 -11.45 2.16 13.91
C MET A 92 -9.99 1.77 14.20
N ASN A 93 -9.23 1.41 13.17
CA ASN A 93 -7.82 0.99 13.26
C ASN A 93 -7.53 -0.26 14.13
N ARG A 94 -8.54 -0.98 14.65
CA ARG A 94 -8.37 -2.11 15.59
C ARG A 94 -7.71 -3.37 15.03
N HIS A 95 -7.55 -3.46 13.72
CA HIS A 95 -7.05 -4.66 13.04
C HIS A 95 -5.78 -4.37 12.24
N LEU A 96 -5.12 -3.26 12.53
CA LEU A 96 -3.90 -2.85 11.86
C LEU A 96 -2.69 -3.42 12.60
N ASP A 97 -1.78 -4.02 11.84
CA ASP A 97 -0.52 -4.52 12.38
C ASP A 97 0.55 -4.52 11.28
N ARG A 98 1.55 -3.64 11.39
CA ARG A 98 2.60 -3.53 10.36
C ARG A 98 3.59 -4.70 10.39
N ARG A 99 3.57 -5.57 11.41
CA ARG A 99 4.39 -6.80 11.44
C ARG A 99 3.97 -7.78 10.35
N LEU A 100 2.71 -7.72 9.88
CA LEU A 100 2.26 -8.50 8.75
C LEU A 100 2.97 -8.12 7.44
N LEU A 101 3.49 -6.89 7.34
CA LEU A 101 4.26 -6.43 6.19
C LEU A 101 5.77 -6.58 6.41
N THR A 102 6.24 -6.23 7.61
CA THR A 102 7.66 -6.01 7.92
C THR A 102 8.31 -7.12 8.74
N GLY A 103 7.52 -8.11 9.14
CA GLY A 103 7.95 -9.22 9.96
C GLY A 103 8.10 -8.88 11.45
N SER A 104 8.20 -9.92 12.25
CA SER A 104 8.61 -9.87 13.65
C SER A 104 9.36 -11.17 13.99
N ARG A 105 9.77 -11.36 15.25
CA ARG A 105 10.48 -12.58 15.65
C ARG A 105 9.69 -13.87 15.36
N ASP A 106 8.37 -13.82 15.44
CA ASP A 106 7.48 -14.98 15.32
C ASP A 106 6.56 -14.90 14.10
N THR A 107 6.79 -13.95 13.18
CA THR A 107 5.91 -13.71 12.03
C THR A 107 6.74 -13.28 10.84
N VAL A 108 6.64 -14.02 9.74
CA VAL A 108 7.24 -13.64 8.46
C VAL A 108 6.36 -12.57 7.82
N GLY A 109 6.94 -11.41 7.54
CA GLY A 109 6.24 -10.30 6.89
C GLY A 109 6.09 -10.52 5.39
N PHE A 110 5.10 -9.88 4.76
CA PHE A 110 4.90 -9.95 3.31
C PHE A 110 6.14 -9.50 2.51
N TYR A 111 6.87 -8.49 3.00
CA TYR A 111 8.08 -7.95 2.38
C TYR A 111 9.37 -8.44 3.07
N ASP A 112 9.28 -9.53 3.81
CA ASP A 112 10.46 -10.18 4.39
C ASP A 112 11.26 -10.88 3.28
N ASP A 113 12.59 -10.84 3.37
CA ASP A 113 13.49 -11.43 2.37
C ASP A 113 13.23 -12.95 2.25
N GLU A 114 12.77 -13.59 3.33
CA GLU A 114 12.38 -15.00 3.34
C GLU A 114 11.25 -15.35 2.35
N ILE A 115 10.37 -14.39 2.04
CA ILE A 115 9.32 -14.55 1.01
C ILE A 115 9.87 -14.24 -0.38
N ASP A 116 10.63 -13.15 -0.52
CA ASP A 116 11.18 -12.71 -1.82
C ASP A 116 12.11 -13.77 -2.45
N ASP A 117 12.85 -14.53 -1.65
CA ASP A 117 13.71 -15.64 -2.11
C ASP A 117 12.93 -16.81 -2.75
N ASN A 118 11.62 -16.90 -2.49
CA ASN A 118 10.74 -17.96 -3.01
C ASN A 118 9.79 -17.46 -4.12
N VAL A 119 9.84 -16.17 -4.46
CA VAL A 119 9.13 -15.63 -5.62
C VAL A 119 9.89 -16.05 -6.88
N PRO A 120 9.28 -16.77 -7.84
CA PRO A 120 9.95 -17.09 -9.10
C PRO A 120 10.39 -15.79 -9.77
N GLN A 121 11.69 -15.55 -9.84
CA GLN A 121 12.24 -14.43 -10.58
C GLN A 121 11.72 -14.54 -12.01
N ARG A 122 11.15 -13.45 -12.54
CA ARG A 122 10.64 -13.41 -13.91
C ARG A 122 11.77 -13.86 -14.82
N SER A 123 11.54 -14.91 -15.61
CA SER A 123 12.53 -15.31 -16.61
C SER A 123 12.79 -14.12 -17.54
N ASN A 124 14.03 -13.97 -18.01
CA ASN A 124 14.42 -12.89 -18.94
C ASN A 124 13.47 -12.76 -20.15
N ALA A 125 12.81 -13.85 -20.58
CA ALA A 125 11.82 -13.85 -21.64
C ALA A 125 10.53 -13.07 -21.28
N VAL A 126 10.10 -13.11 -20.02
CA VAL A 126 8.96 -12.35 -19.51
C VAL A 126 9.32 -10.88 -19.39
N GLU A 127 10.55 -10.55 -18.96
CA GLU A 127 11.02 -9.16 -18.93
C GLU A 127 11.13 -8.54 -20.32
N GLN A 128 11.66 -9.28 -21.30
CA GLN A 128 11.70 -8.84 -22.70
C GLN A 128 10.30 -8.61 -23.27
N ALA A 129 9.34 -9.53 -23.00
CA ALA A 129 7.97 -9.37 -23.49
C ALA A 129 7.26 -8.13 -22.90
N ILE A 130 7.55 -7.76 -21.66
CA ILE A 130 7.03 -6.53 -21.04
C ILE A 130 7.65 -5.30 -21.70
N GLN A 131 8.97 -5.30 -21.89
CA GLN A 131 9.68 -4.19 -22.56
C GLN A 131 9.20 -3.96 -23.99
N GLU A 132 8.95 -5.04 -24.74
CA GLU A 132 8.40 -4.97 -26.09
C GLU A 132 6.94 -4.45 -26.10
N ALA A 133 6.12 -4.89 -25.14
CA ALA A 133 4.75 -4.40 -24.99
C ALA A 133 4.68 -2.92 -24.58
N GLU A 134 5.61 -2.45 -23.74
CA GLU A 134 5.73 -1.04 -23.34
C GLU A 134 6.26 -0.17 -24.48
N ALA A 135 7.23 -0.66 -25.27
CA ALA A 135 7.76 0.04 -26.43
C ALA A 135 6.72 0.19 -27.56
N GLY A 136 5.90 -0.84 -27.78
CA GLY A 136 4.83 -0.82 -28.80
C GLY A 136 3.72 0.20 -28.56
N ASN A 137 3.57 0.71 -27.33
CA ASN A 137 2.51 1.65 -26.96
C ASN A 137 2.93 3.14 -27.10
N THR A 138 4.10 3.42 -27.67
CA THR A 138 4.61 4.79 -27.94
C THR A 138 4.62 5.17 -29.43
N ALA A 139 4.08 4.30 -30.29
CA ALA A 139 4.11 4.45 -31.75
C ALA A 139 2.78 4.86 -32.39
N ASP A 140 1.82 5.38 -31.62
CA ASP A 140 0.56 5.96 -32.12
C ASP A 140 0.33 7.37 -31.53
#